data_AF-A0A8K0DBW0-F1
#
_entry.id   AF-A0A8K0DBW0-F1
#
_cell.length_a   1.000
_cell.length_b   1.000
_cell.length_c   1.000
_cell.angle_alpha   90.00
_cell.angle_beta   90.00
_cell.angle_gamma   90.00
#
_symmetry.space_group_name_H-M   'P 1'
#
loop_
_entity.id
_entity.type
_entity.pdbx_description
1 polymer ?
#
loop_
_entity_poly.entity_id
_entity_poly.type
_entity_poly.pdbx_seq_one_letter_code
_entity_poly.pdbx_strand_id
1 'polypeptide(L)' 'PSRCGKREYYATCGSKCAPTCYTLYVTQPCIYHDCEAGCYCKRIYLRSSRYGRCVIPEKCPYYGGLQ' A
#
# COMPACT_ATOMS: atom_id res chain seq x y z
N PRO A 1 -7.78 -8.02 -17.48
CA PRO A 1 -6.84 -6.95 -17.86
C PRO A 1 -5.68 -6.83 -16.86
N SER A 2 -4.48 -7.21 -17.29
CA SER A 2 -3.20 -7.18 -16.54
C SER A 2 -2.62 -5.77 -16.36
N ARG A 3 -3.47 -4.73 -16.37
CA ARG A 3 -3.02 -3.33 -16.31
C ARG A 3 -3.30 -2.77 -14.92
N CYS A 4 -2.28 -2.81 -14.07
CA CYS A 4 -2.30 -2.07 -12.81
C CYS A 4 -2.30 -0.56 -13.05
N GLY A 5 -2.71 0.19 -12.03
CA GLY A 5 -2.79 1.64 -12.08
C GLY A 5 -1.42 2.32 -12.13
N LYS A 6 -1.45 3.66 -12.17
CA LYS A 6 -0.23 4.47 -12.11
C LYS A 6 0.52 4.17 -10.81
N ARG A 7 1.84 3.92 -10.93
CA ARG A 7 2.75 3.57 -9.81
C ARG A 7 2.44 2.24 -9.14
N GLU A 8 1.74 1.36 -9.83
CA GLU A 8 1.54 -0.02 -9.40
C GLU A 8 2.29 -0.99 -10.31
N TYR A 9 2.60 -2.17 -9.80
CA TYR A 9 3.05 -3.32 -10.56
C TYR A 9 2.17 -4.52 -10.23
N TYR A 10 1.99 -5.41 -11.19
CA TYR A 10 1.29 -6.67 -10.93
C TYR A 10 2.28 -7.66 -10.31
N ALA A 11 1.85 -8.33 -9.25
CA ALA A 11 2.55 -9.48 -8.68
C ALA A 11 1.60 -10.67 -8.64
N THR A 12 2.10 -11.85 -8.99
CA THR A 12 1.37 -13.12 -8.80
C THR A 12 1.38 -13.58 -7.34
N CYS A 13 2.28 -13.01 -6.54
CA CYS A 13 2.45 -13.29 -5.12
C CYS A 13 3.03 -12.03 -4.45
N GLY A 14 2.16 -11.21 -3.83
CA GLY A 14 2.56 -10.07 -3.01
C GLY A 14 2.03 -10.16 -1.59
N SER A 15 2.72 -9.52 -0.66
CA SER A 15 2.36 -9.54 0.77
C SER A 15 1.00 -8.89 1.00
N LYS A 16 0.15 -9.54 1.82
CA LYS A 16 -1.12 -8.99 2.30
C LYS A 16 -0.94 -7.77 3.21
N CYS A 17 0.26 -7.56 3.74
CA CYS A 17 0.60 -6.42 4.59
C CYS A 17 1.34 -5.32 3.81
N ALA A 18 1.04 -5.17 2.52
CA ALA A 18 1.64 -4.12 1.71
C ALA A 18 1.45 -2.74 2.37
N PRO A 19 2.48 -1.88 2.37
CA PRO A 19 2.44 -0.65 3.16
C PRO A 19 1.41 0.34 2.62
N THR A 20 0.69 0.98 3.55
CA THR A 20 -0.36 1.95 3.28
C THR A 20 -0.05 3.29 3.95
N CYS A 21 -0.80 4.33 3.60
CA CYS A 21 -0.69 5.60 4.32
C CYS A 21 -1.06 5.49 5.81
N TYR A 22 -1.89 4.52 6.19
CA TYR A 22 -2.28 4.30 7.59
C TYR A 22 -1.14 3.65 8.40
N THR A 23 -0.41 2.72 7.77
CA THR A 23 0.69 2.00 8.42
C THR A 23 2.03 2.72 8.33
N LEU A 24 2.08 3.94 7.77
CA LEU A 24 3.33 4.69 7.59
C LEU A 24 4.02 5.00 8.92
N TYR A 25 3.25 5.25 9.97
CA TYR A 25 3.73 5.60 11.31
C TYR A 25 3.44 4.52 12.36
N VAL A 26 2.91 3.37 11.93
CA VAL A 26 2.56 2.25 12.81
C VAL A 26 3.43 1.06 12.45
N THR A 27 4.25 0.62 13.42
CA THR A 27 4.98 -0.64 13.30
C THR A 27 4.02 -1.78 13.61
N GLN A 28 3.41 -2.38 12.58
CA GLN A 28 2.60 -3.58 12.72
C GLN A 28 3.32 -4.78 12.10
N PRO A 29 3.59 -5.85 12.86
CA PRO A 29 4.16 -7.07 12.29
C PRO A 29 3.16 -7.68 11.30
N CYS A 30 3.67 -8.13 10.15
CA CYS A 30 2.85 -8.87 9.20
C CYS A 30 2.67 -10.31 9.69
N ILE A 31 1.49 -10.63 10.20
CA ILE A 31 1.15 -11.96 10.72
C ILE A 31 0.74 -12.95 9.61
N TYR A 32 0.61 -12.47 8.37
CA TYR A 32 0.21 -13.30 7.23
C TYR A 32 1.44 -13.78 6.47
N HIS A 33 1.57 -15.10 6.36
CA HIS A 33 2.65 -15.74 5.59
C HIS A 33 2.25 -16.02 4.14
N ASP A 34 0.95 -16.11 3.85
CA ASP A 34 0.45 -16.30 2.50
C ASP A 34 0.49 -14.99 1.70
N CYS A 35 0.71 -15.12 0.39
CA CYS A 35 0.63 -14.01 -0.56
C CYS A 35 -0.61 -14.12 -1.44
N GLU A 36 -0.94 -13.02 -2.12
CA GLU A 36 -2.03 -12.98 -3.08
C GLU A 36 -1.57 -12.38 -4.43
N ALA A 37 -2.29 -12.69 -5.49
CA ALA A 37 -2.05 -12.09 -6.79
C ALA A 37 -2.81 -10.76 -6.88
N GLY A 38 -2.15 -9.69 -7.35
CA GLY A 38 -2.78 -8.38 -7.37
C GLY A 38 -1.88 -7.26 -7.84
N CYS A 39 -2.42 -6.04 -7.79
CA CYS A 39 -1.69 -4.81 -8.08
C CYS A 39 -1.16 -4.21 -6.79
N TYR A 40 0.15 -4.02 -6.72
CA TYR A 40 0.86 -3.51 -5.54
C TYR A 40 1.51 -2.18 -5.86
N CYS A 41 1.59 -1.30 -4.86
CA CYS A 41 2.34 -0.07 -4.99
C CYS A 41 3.82 -0.38 -5.24
N LYS A 42 4.40 0.23 -6.27
CA LYS A 42 5.84 0.16 -6.51
C LYS A 42 6.60 0.62 -5.26
N ARG A 43 7.87 0.21 -5.15
CA ARG A 43 8.78 0.63 -4.07
C ARG A 43 8.65 2.14 -3.83
N ILE A 44 8.71 2.56 -2.56
CA ILE A 44 8.53 3.92 -2.02
C ILE A 44 7.12 4.51 -2.13
N TYR A 45 6.17 3.85 -2.78
CA TYR A 45 4.78 4.32 -2.82
C TYR A 45 3.91 3.59 -1.81
N LEU A 46 2.94 4.32 -1.26
CA LEU A 46 1.98 3.84 -0.26
C LEU A 46 0.57 3.89 -0.83
N ARG A 47 -0.25 2.88 -0.50
CA ARG A 47 -1.66 2.91 -0.87
C ARG A 47 -2.39 3.96 -0.03
N SER A 48 -2.96 4.96 -0.69
CA SER A 48 -3.85 5.92 -0.05
C SER A 48 -5.19 5.24 0.27
N SER A 49 -5.58 5.25 1.54
CA SER A 49 -6.90 4.80 2.02
C SER A 49 -8.07 5.61 1.43
N ARG A 50 -7.85 6.88 1.06
CA ARG A 50 -8.89 7.77 0.55
C ARG A 50 -9.28 7.49 -0.90
N TYR A 51 -8.32 7.09 -1.74
CA TYR A 51 -8.52 6.99 -3.19
C TYR A 51 -8.08 5.65 -3.80
N GLY A 52 -7.51 4.75 -3.01
CA GLY A 52 -6.97 3.48 -3.49
C GLY A 52 -5.75 3.63 -4.41
N ARG A 53 -5.13 4.82 -4.49
CA ARG A 53 -4.01 5.13 -5.38
C ARG A 53 -2.67 5.08 -4.65
N CYS A 54 -1.62 4.69 -5.36
CA CYS A 54 -0.25 4.70 -4.86
C CYS A 54 0.36 6.11 -4.93
N VAL A 55 0.67 6.67 -3.76
CA VAL A 55 1.20 8.03 -3.57
C VAL A 55 2.54 7.98 -2.84
N ILE A 56 3.33 9.05 -2.97
CA ILE A 56 4.55 9.19 -2.14
C ILE A 56 4.12 9.51 -0.69
N PRO A 57 4.93 9.17 0.33
CA PRO A 57 4.58 9.37 1.73
C PRO A 57 4.13 10.81 2.06
N GLU A 58 4.76 11.82 1.45
CA GLU A 58 4.45 13.25 1.64
C GLU A 58 3.07 13.64 1.10
N LYS A 59 2.48 12.79 0.25
CA LYS A 59 1.13 12.93 -0.30
C LYS A 59 0.11 12.03 0.38
N CYS A 60 0.51 11.29 1.42
CA CYS A 60 -0.48 10.65 2.26
C CYS A 60 -1.35 11.73 2.91
N PRO A 61 -2.68 11.56 2.91
CA PRO A 61 -3.54 12.49 3.62
C PRO A 61 -3.07 12.54 5.07
N TYR A 62 -2.78 13.74 5.56
CA TYR A 62 -2.51 13.95 6.98
C TYR A 62 -3.81 13.67 7.73
N TYR A 63 -3.98 12.45 8.23
CA TYR A 63 -4.92 12.19 9.30
C TYR A 63 -4.31 12.77 10.56
N GLY A 64 -4.24 14.10 10.63
CA GLY A 64 -3.84 14.78 11.85
C GLY A 64 -4.80 14.38 12.96
N GLY A 65 -4.33 13.53 13.88
CA GLY A 65 -4.91 13.38 15.20
C GLY A 65 -5.95 12.27 15.43
N LEU A 66 -5.72 11.04 14.98
CA LEU A 66 -6.37 9.87 15.60
C LEU A 66 -5.41 8.67 15.67
N GLN A 67 -4.53 8.69 16.67
CA GLN A 67 -4.61 7.82 17.85
C GLN A 67 -3.73 8.41 18.95
#